data_AF-A0A7I8CAI5-F1
#
_entry.id   AF-A0A7I8CAI5-F1
#
_cell.length_a   1.000
_cell.length_b   1.000
_cell.length_c   1.000
_cell.angle_alpha   90.00
_cell.angle_beta   90.00
_cell.angle_gamma   90.00
#
_symmetry.space_group_name_H-M   'P 1'
#
loop_
_entity.id
_entity.type
_entity.pdbx_description
1 polymer ?
#
loop_
_entity_poly.entity_id
_entity_poly.type
_entity_poly.pdbx_seq_one_letter_code
_entity_poly.pdbx_strand_id
1 'polypeptide(L)'
;MGLLPGVQGLLTTTENGLTSLGEQLSVSALLPKGRGNVTYLAAHGALPIGSEGMTAKIDASHYRGNPKDNPGLPSYVERTAINDRIGGSLSYPFILSNARSLSGTVTAYASHDEDRFNNTITGATIGLRSQVRVLQLQADYADVQTGQARNASINVAKAFDILGAGKAGDSNIPGTTTVNPASITFVRTGASFSQTNEWPLGIGTTVAATGQYSPDSLPTSEQISFGAQRFAQGYQPGERPGDSGWGASIEINRAIALGFTYLRTFTPYVSFDMARVCLHAGTPKPKKLASVALGFRISDAKYYSLDLSVAKAVGDAPVESASRSPRINATFSYQLN
;
A
#
# COMPACT_ATOMS: atom_id res chain seq x y z
N MET A 1 23.79 7.83 15.30
CA MET A 1 24.20 6.44 15.03
C MET A 1 22.98 5.74 14.45
N GLY A 2 22.95 5.52 13.13
CA GLY A 2 21.77 5.03 12.42
C GLY A 2 21.44 3.60 12.82
N LEU A 3 20.32 3.40 13.48
CA LEU A 3 19.83 2.06 13.82
C LEU A 3 19.30 1.42 12.53
N LEU A 4 19.84 0.24 12.18
CA LEU A 4 19.44 -0.55 11.03
C LEU A 4 17.92 -0.77 11.00
N PRO A 5 17.23 -0.57 9.85
CA PRO A 5 15.84 -0.96 9.71
C PRO A 5 15.71 -2.48 9.90
N GLY A 6 14.72 -2.92 10.67
CA GLY A 6 14.50 -4.35 10.91
C GLY A 6 14.10 -5.04 9.61
N VAL A 7 14.82 -6.10 9.23
CA VAL A 7 14.49 -6.92 8.06
C VAL A 7 13.15 -7.63 8.32
N GLN A 8 12.20 -7.46 7.41
CA GLN A 8 10.92 -8.17 7.37
C GLN A 8 10.78 -8.80 5.98
N GLY A 9 10.46 -10.09 5.93
CA GLY A 9 10.15 -10.80 4.70
C GLY A 9 8.66 -11.14 4.66
N LEU A 10 8.05 -11.05 3.48
CA LEU A 10 6.72 -11.59 3.23
C LEU A 10 6.90 -12.97 2.57
N LEU A 11 6.49 -14.02 3.26
CA LEU A 11 6.45 -15.37 2.70
C LEU A 11 5.03 -15.62 2.19
N THR A 12 4.91 -15.99 0.91
CA THR A 12 3.64 -16.39 0.30
C THR A 12 3.77 -17.80 -0.24
N THR A 13 2.79 -18.65 0.09
CA THR A 13 2.62 -19.98 -0.50
C THR A 13 1.33 -19.98 -1.29
N THR A 14 1.40 -20.42 -2.55
CA THR A 14 0.25 -20.50 -3.45
C THR A 14 0.11 -21.92 -3.97
N GLU A 15 -1.11 -22.43 -3.89
CA GLU A 15 -1.52 -23.72 -4.42
C GLU A 15 -2.61 -23.50 -5.47
N ASN A 16 -2.53 -24.25 -6.57
CA ASN A 16 -3.48 -24.14 -7.68
C ASN A 16 -4.11 -25.52 -7.94
N GLY A 17 -5.44 -25.58 -8.01
CA GLY A 17 -6.20 -26.77 -8.37
C GLY A 17 -6.16 -27.88 -7.33
N LEU A 18 -6.34 -27.56 -6.04
CA LEU A 18 -6.51 -28.56 -4.98
C LEU A 18 -7.79 -29.40 -5.22
N THR A 19 -8.78 -28.82 -5.88
CA THR A 19 -10.03 -29.43 -6.31
C THR A 19 -10.19 -29.38 -7.84
N SER A 20 -11.21 -30.07 -8.35
CA SER A 20 -11.55 -30.08 -9.77
C SER A 20 -12.05 -28.74 -10.31
N LEU A 21 -12.19 -27.72 -9.47
CA LEU A 21 -12.72 -26.40 -9.86
C LEU A 21 -11.64 -25.43 -10.35
N GLY A 22 -10.37 -25.80 -10.26
CA GLY A 22 -9.26 -24.96 -10.75
C GLY A 22 -9.05 -23.70 -9.90
N GLU A 23 -9.36 -23.77 -8.62
CA GLU A 23 -9.20 -22.68 -7.67
C GLU A 23 -7.73 -22.41 -7.34
N GLN A 24 -7.44 -21.20 -6.88
CA GLN A 24 -6.15 -20.79 -6.36
C GLN A 24 -6.29 -20.42 -4.89
N LEU A 25 -5.47 -21.02 -4.04
CA LEU A 25 -5.36 -20.69 -2.62
C LEU A 25 -3.98 -20.11 -2.34
N SER A 26 -3.93 -18.95 -1.68
CA SER A 26 -2.69 -18.28 -1.29
C SER A 26 -2.72 -17.93 0.19
N VAL A 27 -1.65 -18.25 0.91
CA VAL A 27 -1.45 -17.86 2.31
C VAL A 27 -0.16 -17.05 2.39
N SER A 28 -0.23 -15.89 3.05
CA SER A 28 0.91 -14.98 3.21
C SER A 28 1.15 -14.64 4.67
N ALA A 29 2.42 -14.57 5.08
CA ALA A 29 2.80 -14.19 6.45
C ALA A 29 4.07 -13.32 6.47
N LEU A 30 4.12 -12.34 7.38
CA LEU A 30 5.35 -11.56 7.63
C LEU A 30 6.25 -12.27 8.65
N LEU A 31 7.50 -12.53 8.25
CA LEU A 31 8.51 -13.22 9.04
C LEU A 31 9.91 -12.64 8.76
N PRO A 32 10.78 -12.44 9.77
CA PRO A 32 10.48 -12.42 11.20
C PRO A 32 9.72 -11.13 11.59
N LYS A 33 9.19 -11.07 12.81
CA LYS A 33 8.35 -9.94 13.28
C LYS A 33 9.04 -8.56 13.23
N GLY A 34 10.36 -8.51 13.16
CA GLY A 34 11.14 -7.29 13.06
C GLY A 34 10.98 -6.35 14.26
N ARG A 35 11.44 -5.11 14.11
CA ARG A 35 11.58 -4.10 15.20
C ARG A 35 10.24 -3.63 15.79
N GLY A 36 9.14 -3.76 15.04
CA GLY A 36 7.79 -3.36 15.47
C GLY A 36 6.94 -4.51 16.02
N ASN A 37 7.52 -5.70 16.25
CA ASN A 37 6.78 -6.91 16.62
C ASN A 37 5.57 -7.17 15.68
N VAL A 38 5.78 -6.90 14.39
CA VAL A 38 4.72 -6.96 13.38
C VAL A 38 4.31 -8.40 13.16
N THR A 39 3.01 -8.64 13.19
CA THR A 39 2.39 -9.91 12.83
C THR A 39 1.41 -9.60 11.70
N TYR A 40 1.59 -10.28 10.58
CA TYR A 40 0.67 -10.21 9.45
C TYR A 40 0.41 -11.62 8.96
N LEU A 41 -0.86 -11.95 8.77
CA LEU A 41 -1.33 -13.19 8.17
C LEU A 41 -2.45 -12.83 7.20
N ALA A 42 -2.40 -13.39 6.00
CA ALA A 42 -3.47 -13.24 5.01
C ALA A 42 -3.74 -14.57 4.32
N ALA A 43 -5.00 -14.80 3.98
CA ALA A 43 -5.46 -15.91 3.16
C ALA A 43 -6.34 -15.34 2.04
N HIS A 44 -6.07 -15.78 0.81
CA HIS A 44 -6.82 -15.43 -0.38
C HIS A 44 -7.20 -16.71 -1.13
N GLY A 45 -8.48 -16.83 -1.49
CA GLY A 45 -8.98 -17.87 -2.37
C GLY A 45 -9.60 -17.24 -3.62
N ALA A 46 -9.28 -17.77 -4.79
CA ALA A 46 -9.90 -17.38 -6.06
C ALA A 46 -10.46 -18.59 -6.78
N LEU A 47 -11.70 -18.48 -7.24
CA LEU A 47 -12.43 -19.51 -7.95
C LEU A 47 -12.92 -18.95 -9.29
N PRO A 48 -12.40 -19.45 -10.43
CA PRO A 48 -12.99 -19.17 -11.73
C PRO A 48 -14.43 -19.71 -11.79
N ILE A 49 -15.35 -18.93 -12.37
CA ILE A 49 -16.76 -19.32 -12.51
C ILE A 49 -17.13 -19.30 -13.99
N GLY A 50 -17.59 -20.44 -14.49
CA GLY A 50 -17.99 -20.61 -15.88
C GLY A 50 -16.82 -20.50 -16.85
N SER A 51 -17.11 -20.15 -18.10
CA SER A 51 -16.13 -20.05 -19.19
C SER A 51 -15.84 -18.61 -19.65
N GLU A 52 -16.54 -17.62 -19.10
CA GLU A 52 -16.43 -16.20 -19.49
C GLU A 52 -15.35 -15.42 -18.72
N GLY A 53 -14.49 -16.12 -17.97
CA GLY A 53 -13.40 -15.50 -17.21
C GLY A 53 -13.84 -14.80 -15.91
N MET A 54 -15.10 -14.95 -15.51
CA MET A 54 -15.57 -14.46 -14.22
C MET A 54 -14.81 -15.16 -13.09
N THR A 55 -14.45 -14.42 -12.04
CA THR A 55 -13.73 -14.96 -10.88
C THR A 55 -14.39 -14.49 -9.59
N ALA A 56 -14.73 -15.42 -8.70
CA ALA A 56 -15.06 -15.12 -7.32
C ALA A 56 -13.80 -15.17 -6.46
N LYS A 57 -13.65 -14.22 -5.54
CA LYS A 57 -12.54 -14.20 -4.60
C LYS A 57 -13.03 -14.02 -3.18
N ILE A 58 -12.30 -14.60 -2.24
CA ILE A 58 -12.46 -14.39 -0.80
C ILE A 58 -11.10 -14.03 -0.21
N ASP A 59 -11.10 -13.04 0.66
CA ASP A 59 -9.89 -12.48 1.26
C ASP A 59 -10.11 -12.32 2.76
N ALA A 60 -9.14 -12.76 3.55
CA ALA A 60 -9.09 -12.51 4.98
C ALA A 60 -7.67 -12.14 5.40
N SER A 61 -7.53 -11.14 6.28
CA SER A 61 -6.23 -10.74 6.80
C SER A 61 -6.30 -10.24 8.23
N HIS A 62 -5.24 -10.50 8.99
CA HIS A 62 -4.96 -9.94 10.30
C HIS A 62 -3.61 -9.23 10.26
N TYR A 63 -3.59 -8.00 10.75
CA TYR A 63 -2.38 -7.23 11.00
C TYR A 63 -2.36 -6.76 12.44
N ARG A 64 -1.21 -6.90 13.10
CA ARG A 64 -0.90 -6.27 14.37
C ARG A 64 0.53 -5.78 14.35
N GLY A 65 0.75 -4.53 14.72
CA GLY A 65 2.09 -3.98 14.83
C GLY A 65 2.19 -2.93 15.92
N ASN A 66 3.41 -2.75 16.41
CA ASN A 66 3.80 -1.66 17.29
C ASN A 66 4.78 -0.76 16.51
N PRO A 67 4.29 0.18 15.67
CA PRO A 67 5.18 1.04 14.90
C PRO A 67 6.09 1.80 15.87
N LYS A 68 7.40 1.69 15.66
CA LYS A 68 8.41 2.35 16.52
C LYS A 68 8.76 3.75 16.03
N ASP A 69 8.66 3.97 14.73
CA ASP A 69 8.76 5.29 14.14
C ASP A 69 7.34 5.82 13.97
N ASN A 70 6.88 6.60 14.96
CA ASN A 70 5.60 7.31 14.90
C ASN A 70 5.87 8.82 14.74
N PRO A 71 6.10 9.31 13.51
CA PRO A 71 6.17 10.73 13.21
C PRO A 71 5.14 11.59 13.98
N GLY A 72 5.61 12.42 14.91
CA GLY A 72 4.77 13.36 15.66
C GLY A 72 4.24 12.84 16.99
N LEU A 73 4.53 11.59 17.38
CA LEU A 73 4.33 11.12 18.75
C LEU A 73 5.63 11.27 19.57
N PRO A 74 5.54 11.66 20.86
CA PRO A 74 6.68 11.61 21.76
C PRO A 74 7.25 10.20 21.89
N SER A 75 8.55 10.07 22.12
CA SER A 75 9.24 8.77 22.23
C SER A 75 8.72 7.87 23.37
N TYR A 76 8.07 8.45 24.37
CA TYR A 76 7.46 7.73 25.49
C TYR A 76 6.02 7.25 25.20
N VAL A 77 5.45 7.58 24.04
CA VAL A 77 4.13 7.11 23.62
C VAL A 77 4.29 5.96 22.63
N GLU A 78 3.91 4.76 23.06
CA GLU A 78 3.86 3.60 22.18
C GLU A 78 2.49 3.50 21.49
N ARG A 79 2.50 3.23 20.19
CA ARG A 79 1.30 2.95 19.41
C ARG A 79 1.22 1.46 19.10
N THR A 80 0.05 0.87 19.28
CA THR A 80 -0.31 -0.45 18.76
C THR A 80 -1.43 -0.27 17.76
N ALA A 81 -1.24 -0.79 16.55
CA ALA A 81 -2.23 -0.77 15.48
C ALA A 81 -2.66 -2.20 15.17
N ILE A 82 -3.98 -2.43 15.10
CA ILE A 82 -4.59 -3.70 14.72
C ILE A 82 -5.52 -3.44 13.54
N ASN A 83 -5.46 -4.30 12.52
CA ASN A 83 -6.41 -4.33 11.43
C ASN A 83 -6.82 -5.77 11.12
N ASP A 84 -8.12 -6.03 11.18
CA ASP A 84 -8.73 -7.29 10.74
C ASP A 84 -9.66 -7.01 9.57
N ARG A 85 -9.54 -7.79 8.51
CA ARG A 85 -10.34 -7.61 7.31
C ARG A 85 -10.81 -8.95 6.78
N ILE A 86 -12.07 -9.01 6.35
CA ILE A 86 -12.63 -10.11 5.59
C ILE A 86 -13.53 -9.57 4.49
N GLY A 87 -13.43 -10.13 3.29
CA GLY A 87 -14.23 -9.69 2.16
C GLY A 87 -14.37 -10.74 1.08
N GLY A 88 -15.34 -10.51 0.21
CA GLY A 88 -15.54 -11.28 -1.01
C GLY A 88 -15.67 -10.34 -2.20
N SER A 89 -15.22 -10.80 -3.37
CA SER A 89 -15.38 -10.06 -4.61
C SER A 89 -15.81 -10.95 -5.78
N LEU A 90 -16.50 -10.32 -6.74
CA LEU A 90 -16.83 -10.90 -8.03
C LEU A 90 -16.22 -10.00 -9.10
N SER A 91 -15.40 -10.57 -9.96
CA SER A 91 -14.73 -9.86 -11.05
C SER A 91 -15.16 -10.42 -12.40
N TYR A 92 -15.55 -9.57 -13.33
CA TYR A 92 -15.98 -9.92 -14.68
C TYR A 92 -15.14 -9.17 -15.73
N PRO A 93 -14.46 -9.87 -16.64
CA PRO A 93 -13.70 -9.23 -17.71
C PRO A 93 -14.63 -8.85 -18.87
N PHE A 94 -15.01 -7.58 -18.97
CA PHE A 94 -15.80 -7.05 -20.10
C PHE A 94 -15.02 -7.08 -21.42
N ILE A 95 -13.70 -6.90 -21.35
CA ILE A 95 -12.79 -7.05 -22.48
C ILE A 95 -11.62 -7.91 -21.99
N LEU A 96 -11.32 -8.96 -22.74
CA LEU A 96 -10.15 -9.78 -22.51
C LEU A 96 -9.53 -10.18 -23.85
N SER A 97 -8.33 -9.68 -24.10
CA SER A 97 -7.52 -9.99 -25.28
C SER A 97 -6.06 -10.11 -24.89
N ASN A 98 -5.20 -10.49 -25.83
CA ASN A 98 -3.76 -10.59 -25.62
C ASN A 98 -3.09 -9.26 -25.25
N ALA A 99 -3.64 -8.13 -25.71
CA ALA A 99 -3.06 -6.80 -25.54
C ALA A 99 -3.90 -5.89 -24.63
N ARG A 100 -5.20 -6.15 -24.47
CA ARG A 100 -6.14 -5.28 -23.74
C ARG A 100 -7.01 -6.07 -22.80
N SER A 101 -7.22 -5.53 -21.60
CA SER A 101 -8.22 -6.02 -20.67
C SER A 101 -8.99 -4.86 -20.03
N LEU A 102 -10.30 -5.04 -19.88
CA LEU A 102 -11.16 -4.20 -19.06
C LEU A 102 -11.97 -5.12 -18.16
N SER A 103 -11.84 -4.97 -16.85
CA SER A 103 -12.58 -5.77 -15.88
C SER A 103 -13.36 -4.89 -14.91
N GLY A 104 -14.54 -5.35 -14.52
CA GLY A 104 -15.33 -4.77 -13.44
C GLY A 104 -15.31 -5.69 -12.23
N THR A 105 -15.15 -5.12 -11.05
CA THR A 105 -15.12 -5.87 -9.80
C THR A 105 -16.09 -5.25 -8.78
N VAL A 106 -16.94 -6.09 -8.21
CA VAL A 106 -17.78 -5.74 -7.04
C VAL A 106 -17.17 -6.41 -5.83
N THR A 107 -16.88 -5.65 -4.77
CA THR A 107 -16.29 -6.15 -3.53
C THR A 107 -17.14 -5.74 -2.34
N ALA A 108 -17.45 -6.69 -1.46
CA ALA A 108 -18.07 -6.41 -0.17
C ALA A 108 -17.13 -6.89 0.94
N TYR A 109 -16.89 -6.05 1.95
CA TYR A 109 -15.98 -6.40 3.04
C TYR A 109 -16.38 -5.79 4.38
N ALA A 110 -15.89 -6.42 5.44
CA ALA A 110 -15.88 -5.91 6.79
C ALA A 110 -14.42 -5.63 7.20
N SER A 111 -14.19 -4.50 7.84
CA SER A 111 -12.89 -4.14 8.42
C SER A 111 -13.07 -3.72 9.87
N HIS A 112 -12.13 -4.13 10.71
CA HIS A 112 -12.00 -3.68 12.09
C HIS A 112 -10.61 -3.06 12.26
N ASP A 113 -10.60 -1.82 12.75
CA ASP A 113 -9.39 -1.07 13.04
C ASP A 113 -9.34 -0.72 14.52
N GLU A 114 -8.17 -0.85 15.11
CA GLU A 114 -7.87 -0.37 16.44
C GLU A 114 -6.52 0.35 16.45
N ASP A 115 -6.52 1.54 17.04
CA ASP A 115 -5.33 2.32 17.34
C ASP A 115 -5.28 2.61 18.84
N ARG A 116 -4.27 2.05 19.51
CA ARG A 116 -4.05 2.23 20.94
C ARG A 116 -2.75 2.96 21.20
N PHE A 117 -2.83 4.02 21.99
CA PHE A 117 -1.70 4.82 22.43
C PHE A 117 -1.48 4.58 23.92
N ASN A 118 -0.24 4.29 24.30
CA ASN A 118 0.16 4.03 25.67
C ASN A 118 1.32 4.94 26.07
N ASN A 119 1.12 5.78 27.08
CA ASN A 119 2.17 6.58 27.68
C ASN A 119 2.95 5.72 28.69
N THR A 120 4.20 5.41 28.36
CA THR A 120 5.07 4.54 29.17
C THR A 120 5.55 5.19 30.48
N ILE A 121 5.40 6.51 30.64
CA ILE A 121 5.78 7.23 31.86
C ILE A 121 4.61 7.25 32.86
N THR A 122 3.39 7.53 32.38
CA THR A 122 2.22 7.73 33.25
C THR A 122 1.28 6.53 33.29
N GLY A 123 1.42 5.57 32.38
CA GLY A 123 0.45 4.48 32.17
C GLY A 123 -0.87 4.95 31.54
N ALA A 124 -0.96 6.20 31.10
CA ALA A 124 -2.14 6.74 30.45
C ALA A 124 -2.34 6.09 29.07
N THR A 125 -3.56 5.62 28.78
CA THR A 125 -3.92 4.95 27.53
C THR A 125 -5.10 5.63 26.87
N ILE A 126 -5.05 5.73 25.54
CA ILE A 126 -6.17 6.13 24.70
C ILE A 126 -6.34 5.09 23.60
N GLY A 127 -7.53 4.54 23.46
CA GLY A 127 -7.90 3.61 22.40
C GLY A 127 -8.91 4.23 21.44
N LEU A 128 -8.76 3.96 20.14
CA LEU A 128 -9.71 4.30 19.10
C LEU A 128 -10.00 3.04 18.30
N ARG A 129 -11.28 2.68 18.19
CA ARG A 129 -11.72 1.54 17.39
C ARG A 129 -12.80 1.92 16.39
N SER A 130 -12.74 1.34 15.21
CA SER A 130 -13.76 1.43 14.18
C SER A 130 -14.03 0.07 13.54
N GLN A 131 -15.27 -0.16 13.17
CA GLN A 131 -15.76 -1.34 12.48
C GLN A 131 -16.63 -0.86 11.33
N VAL A 132 -16.29 -1.23 10.11
CA VAL A 132 -16.98 -0.75 8.89
C VAL A 132 -17.46 -1.91 8.04
N ARG A 133 -18.53 -1.67 7.29
CA ARG A 133 -19.05 -2.57 6.25
C ARG A 133 -19.10 -1.79 4.96
N VAL A 134 -18.42 -2.27 3.94
CA VAL A 134 -18.20 -1.47 2.73
C VAL A 134 -18.55 -2.29 1.50
N LEU A 135 -19.27 -1.65 0.57
CA LEU A 135 -19.43 -2.11 -0.80
C LEU A 135 -18.58 -1.23 -1.70
N GLN A 136 -17.80 -1.85 -2.58
CA GLN A 136 -16.92 -1.19 -3.53
C GLN A 136 -17.17 -1.69 -4.94
N LEU A 137 -17.24 -0.74 -5.87
CA LEU A 137 -17.21 -0.99 -7.30
C LEU A 137 -15.86 -0.53 -7.83
N GLN A 138 -15.25 -1.31 -8.71
CA GLN A 138 -13.98 -1.01 -9.33
C GLN A 138 -14.00 -1.38 -10.81
N ALA A 139 -13.33 -0.56 -11.63
CA ALA A 139 -13.03 -0.89 -13.01
C ALA A 139 -11.52 -0.77 -13.22
N ASP A 140 -10.93 -1.80 -13.84
CA ASP A 140 -9.51 -1.90 -14.12
C ASP A 140 -9.29 -2.07 -15.62
N TYR A 141 -8.45 -1.22 -16.19
CA TYR A 141 -8.07 -1.22 -17.59
C TYR A 141 -6.57 -1.43 -17.74
N ALA A 142 -6.19 -2.35 -18.62
CA ALA A 142 -4.81 -2.60 -19.00
C ALA A 142 -4.69 -2.66 -20.53
N ASP A 143 -3.63 -2.08 -21.05
CA ASP A 143 -3.29 -2.06 -22.48
C ASP A 143 -1.78 -2.20 -22.65
N VAL A 144 -1.35 -3.18 -23.44
CA VAL A 144 0.05 -3.49 -23.73
C VAL A 144 0.22 -3.49 -25.24
N GLN A 145 1.03 -2.57 -25.72
CA GLN A 145 1.43 -2.41 -27.12
C GLN A 145 2.96 -2.53 -27.21
N THR A 146 3.49 -2.67 -28.42
CA THR A 146 4.95 -2.69 -28.62
C THR A 146 5.57 -1.42 -28.06
N GLY A 147 6.44 -1.56 -27.06
CA GLY A 147 7.12 -0.45 -26.40
C GLY A 147 6.22 0.43 -25.53
N GLN A 148 4.99 0.01 -25.18
CA GLN A 148 4.12 0.74 -24.27
C GLN A 148 3.27 -0.19 -23.42
N ALA A 149 3.18 0.06 -22.12
CA ALA A 149 2.22 -0.60 -21.23
C ALA A 149 1.50 0.47 -20.41
N ARG A 150 0.17 0.39 -20.35
CA ARG A 150 -0.71 1.30 -19.62
C ARG A 150 -1.63 0.53 -18.69
N ASN A 151 -1.77 1.00 -17.47
CA ASN A 151 -2.76 0.53 -16.51
C ASN A 151 -3.53 1.72 -15.95
N ALA A 152 -4.84 1.56 -15.78
CA ALA A 152 -5.68 2.55 -15.12
C ALA A 152 -6.72 1.84 -14.25
N SER A 153 -7.05 2.41 -13.11
CA SER A 153 -8.14 1.92 -12.27
C SER A 153 -8.95 3.07 -11.68
N ILE A 154 -10.24 2.81 -11.49
CA ILE A 154 -11.14 3.70 -10.75
C ILE A 154 -11.98 2.86 -9.81
N ASN A 155 -12.22 3.35 -8.61
CA ASN A 155 -13.09 2.70 -7.64
C ASN A 155 -13.95 3.71 -6.88
N VAL A 156 -15.12 3.24 -6.45
CA VAL A 156 -16.03 3.95 -5.56
C VAL A 156 -16.45 2.97 -4.47
N ALA A 157 -16.24 3.37 -3.22
CA ALA A 157 -16.58 2.60 -2.03
C ALA A 157 -17.57 3.38 -1.17
N LYS A 158 -18.61 2.70 -0.68
CA LYS A 158 -19.59 3.22 0.26
C LYS A 158 -19.60 2.36 1.51
N ALA A 159 -19.42 2.99 2.67
CA ALA A 159 -19.61 2.34 3.95
C ALA A 159 -21.07 2.45 4.42
N PHE A 160 -21.54 1.42 5.12
CA PHE A 160 -22.91 1.28 5.60
C PHE A 160 -22.92 0.97 7.10
N ASP A 161 -23.83 1.62 7.82
CA ASP A 161 -24.09 1.35 9.24
C ASP A 161 -25.00 0.12 9.39
N ILE A 162 -24.43 -1.05 9.14
CA ILE A 162 -25.13 -2.34 9.18
C ILE A 162 -24.23 -3.40 9.82
N LEU A 163 -24.81 -4.54 10.22
CA LEU A 163 -24.07 -5.74 10.65
C LEU A 163 -23.02 -5.48 11.74
N GLY A 164 -23.29 -4.58 12.68
CA GLY A 164 -22.37 -4.22 13.76
C GLY A 164 -21.24 -3.28 13.33
N ALA A 165 -21.43 -2.48 12.29
CA ALA A 165 -20.60 -1.29 12.07
C ALA A 165 -20.69 -0.36 13.28
N GLY A 166 -19.61 0.35 13.58
CA GLY A 166 -19.55 1.18 14.77
C GLY A 166 -18.18 1.77 15.02
N LYS A 167 -18.12 2.71 15.95
CA LYS A 167 -16.87 3.33 16.39
C LYS A 167 -16.92 3.62 17.88
N ALA A 168 -15.78 3.55 18.53
CA ALA A 168 -15.64 3.95 19.93
C ALA A 168 -14.25 4.51 20.20
N GLY A 169 -14.17 5.31 21.25
CA GLY A 169 -12.91 5.68 21.87
C GLY A 169 -12.97 5.36 23.35
N ASP A 170 -11.84 4.94 23.90
CA ASP A 170 -11.68 4.61 25.32
C ASP A 170 -10.43 5.31 25.89
N SER A 171 -10.42 5.52 27.20
CA SER A 171 -9.30 6.10 27.93
C SER A 171 -9.36 5.70 29.39
N ASN A 172 -8.19 5.52 30.02
CA ASN A 172 -8.08 5.32 31.47
C ASN A 172 -7.79 6.63 32.23
N ILE A 173 -7.77 7.78 31.53
CA ILE A 173 -7.51 9.09 32.11
C ILE A 173 -8.83 9.65 32.67
N PRO A 174 -8.92 9.90 33.99
CA PRO A 174 -10.14 10.41 34.60
C PRO A 174 -10.61 11.72 33.95
N GLY A 175 -11.91 11.83 33.67
CA GLY A 175 -12.52 13.02 33.07
C GLY A 175 -12.25 13.22 31.57
N THR A 176 -11.61 12.26 30.89
CA THR A 176 -11.36 12.34 29.44
C THR A 176 -12.44 11.58 28.66
N THR A 177 -13.12 12.27 27.74
CA THR A 177 -14.00 11.64 26.75
C THR A 177 -13.25 11.48 25.43
N THR A 178 -13.01 10.23 25.02
CA THR A 178 -12.37 9.94 23.74
C THR A 178 -13.44 9.74 22.66
N VAL A 179 -13.46 10.61 21.65
CA VAL A 179 -14.37 10.47 20.50
C VAL A 179 -13.56 10.03 19.28
N ASN A 180 -13.94 8.90 18.68
CA ASN A 180 -13.35 8.48 17.40
C ASN A 180 -13.94 9.31 16.24
N PRO A 181 -13.13 10.11 15.53
CA PRO A 181 -13.62 10.95 14.44
C PRO A 181 -14.01 10.16 13.19
N ALA A 182 -13.53 8.91 13.03
CA ALA A 182 -13.78 8.11 11.84
C ALA A 182 -15.28 8.00 11.52
N SER A 183 -15.65 8.11 10.25
CA SER A 183 -17.00 7.87 9.76
C SER A 183 -17.19 6.38 9.50
N ILE A 184 -18.39 5.87 9.80
CA ILE A 184 -18.79 4.48 9.49
C ILE A 184 -19.71 4.41 8.26
N THR A 185 -20.06 5.57 7.69
CA THR A 185 -21.00 5.73 6.56
C THR A 185 -20.39 6.54 5.42
N PHE A 186 -19.06 6.54 5.31
CA PHE A 186 -18.31 7.35 4.35
C PHE A 186 -18.54 6.95 2.89
N VAL A 187 -18.23 7.89 1.99
CA VAL A 187 -17.95 7.59 0.57
C VAL A 187 -16.48 7.85 0.30
N ARG A 188 -15.84 6.94 -0.43
CA ARG A 188 -14.45 7.07 -0.86
C ARG A 188 -14.35 6.75 -2.35
N THR A 189 -13.72 7.63 -3.10
CA THR A 189 -13.38 7.39 -4.51
C THR A 189 -11.87 7.32 -4.66
N GLY A 190 -11.42 6.41 -5.51
CA GLY A 190 -10.00 6.22 -5.80
C GLY A 190 -9.76 6.10 -7.29
N ALA A 191 -8.60 6.57 -7.73
CA ALA A 191 -8.13 6.39 -9.09
C ALA A 191 -6.63 6.13 -9.11
N SER A 192 -6.17 5.34 -10.08
CA SER A 192 -4.75 5.16 -10.35
C SER A 192 -4.48 5.07 -11.85
N PHE A 193 -3.29 5.48 -12.25
CA PHE A 193 -2.81 5.44 -13.62
C PHE A 193 -1.33 5.14 -13.61
N SER A 194 -0.88 4.27 -14.51
CA SER A 194 0.54 4.11 -14.83
C SER A 194 0.72 3.90 -16.31
N GLN A 195 1.81 4.43 -16.85
CA GLN A 195 2.24 4.17 -18.21
C GLN A 195 3.75 4.03 -18.24
N THR A 196 4.22 2.94 -18.84
CA THR A 196 5.62 2.74 -19.18
C THR A 196 5.77 2.79 -20.69
N ASN A 197 6.81 3.47 -21.17
CA ASN A 197 7.16 3.54 -22.58
C ASN A 197 8.62 3.12 -22.76
N GLU A 198 8.90 2.40 -23.85
CA GLU A 198 10.23 2.10 -24.33
C GLU A 198 10.49 2.95 -25.58
N TRP A 199 11.54 3.74 -25.50
CA TRP A 199 11.99 4.64 -26.55
C TRP A 199 13.24 4.08 -27.22
N PRO A 200 13.64 4.60 -28.40
CA PRO A 200 14.90 4.22 -29.04
C PRO A 200 16.09 4.32 -28.07
N LEU A 201 17.13 3.53 -28.33
CA LEU A 201 18.37 3.45 -27.53
C LEU A 201 18.20 2.81 -26.13
N GLY A 202 17.08 2.09 -25.92
CA GLY A 202 16.78 1.36 -24.68
C GLY A 202 16.38 2.27 -23.51
N ILE A 203 15.96 3.50 -23.82
CA ILE A 203 15.49 4.47 -22.82
C ILE A 203 14.05 4.11 -22.45
N GLY A 204 13.79 3.91 -21.17
CA GLY A 204 12.44 3.73 -20.64
C GLY A 204 11.95 4.97 -19.91
N THR A 205 10.65 5.25 -19.99
CA THR A 205 9.99 6.20 -19.10
C THR A 205 8.80 5.56 -18.41
N THR A 206 8.62 5.84 -17.13
CA THR A 206 7.44 5.43 -16.37
C THR A 206 6.80 6.65 -15.73
N VAL A 207 5.52 6.85 -15.98
CA VAL A 207 4.70 7.85 -15.29
C VAL A 207 3.66 7.11 -14.49
N ALA A 208 3.49 7.47 -13.23
CA ALA A 208 2.44 6.92 -12.39
C ALA A 208 1.76 8.02 -11.58
N ALA A 209 0.47 7.85 -11.34
CA ALA A 209 -0.32 8.72 -10.50
C ALA A 209 -1.39 7.93 -9.76
N THR A 210 -1.71 8.34 -8.55
CA THR A 210 -2.83 7.80 -7.78
C THR A 210 -3.48 8.89 -6.96
N GLY A 211 -4.77 8.75 -6.72
CA GLY A 211 -5.53 9.68 -5.88
C GLY A 211 -6.65 8.97 -5.16
N GLN A 212 -6.99 9.54 -4.01
CA GLN A 212 -8.14 9.17 -3.21
C GLN A 212 -8.84 10.44 -2.75
N TYR A 213 -10.17 10.41 -2.74
CA TYR A 213 -11.00 11.46 -2.18
C TYR A 213 -12.09 10.85 -1.30
N SER A 214 -12.30 11.48 -0.14
CA SER A 214 -13.44 11.25 0.73
C SER A 214 -13.77 12.55 1.45
N PRO A 215 -15.04 12.97 1.55
CA PRO A 215 -15.43 14.14 2.32
C PRO A 215 -15.45 13.88 3.84
N ASP A 216 -15.25 12.62 4.25
CA ASP A 216 -15.36 12.17 5.63
C ASP A 216 -13.98 11.98 6.28
N SER A 217 -13.94 11.85 7.61
CA SER A 217 -12.76 11.27 8.30
C SER A 217 -12.82 9.75 8.14
N LEU A 218 -11.81 9.13 7.56
CA LEU A 218 -11.79 7.70 7.29
C LEU A 218 -11.14 6.93 8.46
N PRO A 219 -11.55 5.66 8.69
CA PRO A 219 -10.74 4.71 9.46
C PRO A 219 -9.32 4.58 8.90
N THR A 220 -8.33 4.29 9.74
CA THR A 220 -6.92 4.19 9.34
C THR A 220 -6.70 3.21 8.17
N SER A 221 -7.41 2.08 8.12
CA SER A 221 -7.29 1.13 7.00
C SER A 221 -7.83 1.63 5.67
N GLU A 222 -8.67 2.67 5.69
CA GLU A 222 -9.33 3.21 4.50
C GLU A 222 -8.65 4.47 3.97
N GLN A 223 -7.69 5.01 4.72
CA GLN A 223 -6.90 6.18 4.35
C GLN A 223 -5.85 5.84 3.28
N ILE A 224 -5.64 6.77 2.35
CA ILE A 224 -4.51 6.71 1.42
C ILE A 224 -3.25 7.06 2.19
N SER A 225 -2.14 6.37 1.90
CA SER A 225 -0.87 6.67 2.53
C SER A 225 0.28 6.71 1.53
N PHE A 226 1.12 7.73 1.65
CA PHE A 226 2.31 7.94 0.82
C PHE A 226 3.60 7.82 1.61
N GLY A 227 4.70 7.58 0.89
CA GLY A 227 6.06 7.43 1.41
C GLY A 227 6.74 6.17 0.87
N ALA A 228 8.07 6.22 0.79
CA ALA A 228 8.90 5.17 0.20
C ALA A 228 8.44 4.80 -1.22
N GLN A 229 8.20 3.51 -1.49
CA GLN A 229 7.78 3.02 -2.82
C GLN A 229 6.38 3.46 -3.23
N ARG A 230 5.55 3.91 -2.29
CA ARG A 230 4.21 4.44 -2.58
C ARG A 230 4.27 5.95 -2.78
N PHE A 231 5.10 6.39 -3.72
CA PHE A 231 5.44 7.79 -3.97
C PHE A 231 6.14 8.46 -2.78
N ALA A 232 7.05 9.39 -3.07
CA ALA A 232 7.89 10.05 -2.07
C ALA A 232 8.95 9.11 -1.44
N GLN A 233 9.83 8.56 -2.29
CA GLN A 233 10.91 7.64 -1.91
C GLN A 233 11.87 8.20 -0.84
N GLY A 234 11.96 9.52 -0.72
CA GLY A 234 12.75 10.21 0.31
C GLY A 234 12.11 10.25 1.72
N TYR A 235 10.97 9.60 1.93
CA TYR A 235 10.20 9.57 3.20
C TYR A 235 9.99 8.13 3.68
N GLN A 236 9.58 7.92 4.94
CA GLN A 236 9.31 6.57 5.44
C GLN A 236 8.10 5.91 4.77
N PRO A 237 8.05 4.56 4.68
CA PRO A 237 6.83 3.87 4.27
C PRO A 237 5.67 4.27 5.19
N GLY A 238 4.58 4.73 4.58
CA GLY A 238 3.41 5.16 5.35
C GLY A 238 3.62 6.44 6.16
N GLU A 239 4.62 7.26 5.84
CA GLU A 239 4.94 8.53 6.51
C GLU A 239 3.70 9.39 6.74
N ARG A 240 2.76 9.36 5.79
CA ARG A 240 1.55 10.18 5.82
C ARG A 240 0.32 9.44 5.34
N PRO A 241 -0.60 9.07 6.26
CA PRO A 241 -1.96 8.71 5.91
C PRO A 241 -2.85 9.96 5.75
N GLY A 242 -3.92 9.84 4.96
CA GLY A 242 -4.89 10.90 4.70
C GLY A 242 -6.25 10.36 4.25
N ASP A 243 -7.31 11.09 4.57
CA ASP A 243 -8.66 10.77 4.11
C ASP A 243 -8.79 11.00 2.60
N SER A 244 -8.11 12.06 2.13
CA SER A 244 -7.94 12.40 0.73
C SER A 244 -6.48 12.70 0.43
N GLY A 245 -6.05 12.44 -0.80
CA GLY A 245 -4.69 12.73 -1.22
C GLY A 245 -4.40 12.27 -2.63
N TRP A 246 -3.26 12.69 -3.16
CA TRP A 246 -2.78 12.25 -4.46
C TRP A 246 -1.26 12.18 -4.47
N GLY A 247 -0.73 11.30 -5.32
CA GLY A 247 0.68 11.11 -5.56
C GLY A 247 0.94 10.94 -7.05
N ALA A 248 2.09 11.43 -7.51
CA ALA A 248 2.55 11.28 -8.88
C ALA A 248 4.05 11.05 -8.91
N SER A 249 4.52 10.26 -9.87
CA SER A 249 5.94 10.00 -10.10
C SER A 249 6.25 9.93 -11.58
N ILE A 250 7.48 10.33 -11.90
CA ILE A 250 8.09 10.14 -13.20
C ILE A 250 9.44 9.48 -12.97
N GLU A 251 9.71 8.44 -13.73
CA GLU A 251 10.99 7.76 -13.78
C GLU A 251 11.51 7.74 -15.21
N ILE A 252 12.81 7.98 -15.35
CA ILE A 252 13.56 7.73 -16.57
C ILE A 252 14.58 6.66 -16.25
N ASN A 253 14.59 5.60 -17.05
CA ASN A 253 15.49 4.47 -16.88
C ASN A 253 16.12 4.06 -18.21
N ARG A 254 17.15 3.22 -18.15
CA ARG A 254 17.75 2.66 -19.36
C ARG A 254 18.15 1.21 -19.11
N ALA A 255 17.49 0.27 -19.77
CA ALA A 255 17.84 -1.14 -19.63
C ALA A 255 19.11 -1.46 -20.44
N ILE A 256 20.08 -2.09 -19.78
CA ILE A 256 21.34 -2.54 -20.38
C ILE A 256 21.41 -4.05 -20.24
N ALA A 257 21.36 -4.76 -21.37
CA ALA A 257 21.60 -6.18 -21.42
C ALA A 257 23.10 -6.44 -21.27
N LEU A 258 23.49 -7.16 -20.21
CA LEU A 258 24.88 -7.43 -19.87
C LEU A 258 25.32 -8.85 -20.25
N GLY A 259 24.37 -9.75 -20.54
CA GLY A 259 24.64 -11.07 -21.12
C GLY A 259 25.32 -12.08 -20.18
N PHE A 260 25.50 -11.76 -18.89
CA PHE A 260 26.09 -12.69 -17.92
C PHE A 260 25.05 -13.70 -17.39
N THR A 261 25.52 -14.90 -17.02
CA THR A 261 24.67 -16.00 -16.51
C THR A 261 23.81 -15.59 -15.31
N TYR A 262 24.38 -14.80 -14.39
CA TYR A 262 23.72 -14.36 -13.16
C TYR A 262 23.39 -12.85 -13.18
N LEU A 263 23.58 -12.15 -14.30
CA LEU A 263 23.33 -10.72 -14.37
C LEU A 263 22.95 -10.34 -15.79
N ARG A 264 21.68 -10.56 -16.12
CA ARG A 264 21.18 -10.38 -17.49
C ARG A 264 20.91 -8.92 -17.80
N THR A 265 20.30 -8.20 -16.85
CA THR A 265 19.87 -6.83 -17.07
C THR A 265 20.33 -5.94 -15.91
N PHE A 266 20.90 -4.79 -16.26
CA PHE A 266 21.16 -3.67 -15.36
C PHE A 266 20.39 -2.45 -15.86
N THR A 267 19.54 -1.89 -15.01
CA THR A 267 18.66 -0.77 -15.36
C THR A 267 18.88 0.37 -14.37
N PRO A 268 19.83 1.29 -14.62
CA PRO A 268 19.93 2.53 -13.89
C PRO A 268 18.69 3.39 -14.13
N TYR A 269 18.29 4.14 -13.11
CA TYR A 269 17.16 5.05 -13.19
C TYR A 269 17.35 6.31 -12.34
N VAL A 270 16.64 7.36 -12.75
CA VAL A 270 16.39 8.55 -11.95
C VAL A 270 14.87 8.73 -11.87
N SER A 271 14.37 9.02 -10.68
CA SER A 271 12.95 9.28 -10.47
C SER A 271 12.73 10.55 -9.68
N PHE A 272 11.59 11.17 -9.96
CA PHE A 272 11.04 12.28 -9.21
C PHE A 272 9.61 11.95 -8.84
N ASP A 273 9.22 12.27 -7.62
CA ASP A 273 7.87 12.05 -7.13
C ASP A 273 7.38 13.19 -6.24
N MET A 274 6.06 13.30 -6.16
CA MET A 274 5.38 14.22 -5.28
C MET A 274 4.10 13.59 -4.75
N ALA A 275 3.73 13.94 -3.53
CA ALA A 275 2.47 13.52 -2.93
C ALA A 275 1.94 14.55 -1.95
N ARG A 276 0.62 14.56 -1.78
CA ARG A 276 -0.09 15.43 -0.86
C ARG A 276 -1.24 14.70 -0.21
N VAL A 277 -1.42 14.91 1.09
CA VAL A 277 -2.55 14.38 1.86
C VAL A 277 -3.31 15.48 2.57
N CYS A 278 -4.59 15.21 2.82
CA CYS A 278 -5.50 16.01 3.62
C CYS A 278 -6.22 15.09 4.61
N LEU A 279 -6.36 15.54 5.85
CA LEU A 279 -7.18 14.92 6.89
C LEU A 279 -8.31 15.89 7.25
N HIS A 280 -9.51 15.37 7.48
CA HIS A 280 -10.64 16.13 8.01
C HIS A 280 -10.54 16.30 9.53
N ALA A 281 -9.96 15.31 10.21
CA ALA A 281 -9.64 15.38 11.63
C ALA A 281 -8.15 15.67 11.86
N GLY A 282 -7.84 16.91 12.29
CA GLY A 282 -6.47 17.35 12.58
C GLY A 282 -5.77 18.05 11.41
N THR A 283 -4.49 18.40 11.59
CA THR A 283 -3.69 19.04 10.54
C THR A 283 -2.51 18.14 10.15
N PRO A 284 -2.45 17.61 8.93
CA PRO A 284 -1.29 16.84 8.49
C PRO A 284 -0.05 17.75 8.42
N LYS A 285 1.09 17.28 8.93
CA LYS A 285 2.41 17.94 8.83
C LYS A 285 3.51 16.87 8.77
N PRO A 286 4.24 16.68 7.65
CA PRO A 286 4.21 17.47 6.42
C PRO A 286 2.95 17.31 5.57
N LYS A 287 2.61 18.33 4.78
CA LYS A 287 1.47 18.30 3.85
C LYS A 287 1.91 17.97 2.44
N LYS A 288 3.13 18.34 2.07
CA LYS A 288 3.67 18.20 0.72
C LYS A 288 4.95 17.36 0.78
N LEU A 289 4.85 16.15 0.26
CA LEU A 289 5.97 15.25 0.10
C LEU A 289 6.50 15.42 -1.33
N ALA A 290 7.81 15.52 -1.49
CA ALA A 290 8.43 15.43 -2.81
C ALA A 290 9.85 14.88 -2.66
N SER A 291 10.27 14.00 -3.56
CA SER A 291 11.62 13.45 -3.52
C SER A 291 12.21 13.23 -4.90
N VAL A 292 13.54 13.16 -4.92
CA VAL A 292 14.33 12.72 -6.08
C VAL A 292 15.08 11.46 -5.65
N ALA A 293 15.07 10.43 -6.49
CA ALA A 293 15.85 9.23 -6.26
C ALA A 293 16.75 8.90 -7.46
N LEU A 294 17.92 8.37 -7.14
CA LEU A 294 18.84 7.75 -8.09
C LEU A 294 18.97 6.29 -7.67
N GLY A 295 18.78 5.37 -8.61
CA GLY A 295 18.86 3.95 -8.29
C GLY A 295 19.23 3.10 -9.49
N PHE A 296 19.28 1.80 -9.23
CA PHE A 296 19.46 0.80 -10.27
C PHE A 296 18.72 -0.47 -9.93
N ARG A 297 18.32 -1.20 -10.98
CA ARG A 297 17.72 -2.53 -10.87
C ARG A 297 18.60 -3.55 -11.53
N ILE A 298 18.78 -4.70 -10.88
CA ILE A 298 19.48 -5.86 -11.41
C ILE A 298 18.51 -7.02 -11.43
N SER A 299 18.49 -7.79 -12.51
CA SER A 299 17.75 -9.04 -12.58
C SER A 299 18.46 -10.06 -13.46
N ASP A 300 18.29 -11.34 -13.12
CA ASP A 300 18.63 -12.47 -13.98
C ASP A 300 17.49 -12.81 -14.97
N ALA A 301 16.43 -11.99 -14.98
CA ALA A 301 15.20 -12.16 -15.75
C ALA A 301 14.49 -13.52 -15.50
N LYS A 302 14.80 -14.20 -14.39
CA LYS A 302 14.21 -15.49 -14.07
C LYS A 302 13.90 -15.63 -12.58
N TYR A 303 14.93 -15.74 -11.74
CA TYR A 303 14.76 -16.10 -10.33
C TYR A 303 14.79 -14.90 -9.39
N TYR A 304 15.49 -13.82 -9.71
CA TYR A 304 15.62 -12.69 -8.79
C TYR A 304 15.64 -11.32 -9.43
N SER A 305 15.24 -10.35 -8.60
CA SER A 305 15.43 -8.94 -8.86
C SER A 305 15.89 -8.22 -7.59
N LEU A 306 16.79 -7.26 -7.78
CA LEU A 306 17.27 -6.35 -6.74
C LEU A 306 17.07 -4.92 -7.22
N ASP A 307 16.35 -4.10 -6.45
CA ASP A 307 16.22 -2.66 -6.63
C ASP A 307 16.92 -1.97 -5.47
N LEU A 308 17.89 -1.10 -5.79
CA LEU A 308 18.60 -0.27 -4.83
C LEU A 308 18.49 1.20 -5.25
N SER A 309 18.10 2.05 -4.31
CA SER A 309 17.98 3.49 -4.57
C SER A 309 18.45 4.34 -3.41
N VAL A 310 18.98 5.52 -3.74
CA VAL A 310 19.22 6.60 -2.79
C VAL A 310 18.25 7.73 -3.13
N ALA A 311 17.40 8.08 -2.17
CA ALA A 311 16.37 9.09 -2.33
C ALA A 311 16.55 10.24 -1.35
N LYS A 312 16.27 11.47 -1.77
CA LYS A 312 16.33 12.66 -0.93
C LYS A 312 15.01 13.42 -0.98
N ALA A 313 14.48 13.75 0.19
CA ALA A 313 13.33 14.64 0.30
C ALA A 313 13.70 16.05 -0.17
N VAL A 314 12.91 16.59 -1.10
CA VAL A 314 13.02 17.96 -1.62
C VAL A 314 11.78 18.81 -1.26
N GLY A 315 10.70 18.18 -0.81
CA GLY A 315 9.50 18.84 -0.29
C GLY A 315 9.62 19.29 1.18
N ASP A 316 8.51 19.23 1.90
CA ASP A 316 8.52 19.46 3.36
C ASP A 316 9.49 18.47 4.02
N ALA A 317 10.17 18.88 5.09
CA ALA A 317 11.11 18.00 5.77
C ALA A 317 10.38 16.76 6.34
N PRO A 318 10.95 15.55 6.17
CA PRO A 318 10.47 14.36 6.87
C PRO A 318 10.49 14.58 8.39
N VAL A 319 9.58 13.96 9.13
CA VAL A 319 9.41 14.26 10.56
C VAL A 319 10.61 13.83 11.40
N GLU A 320 11.20 12.71 11.01
CA GLU A 320 12.38 12.11 11.64
C GLU A 320 13.69 12.78 11.20
N SER A 321 13.67 13.58 10.13
CA SER A 321 14.88 14.18 9.56
C SER A 321 14.62 15.61 9.07
N ALA A 322 14.65 16.58 9.99
CA ALA A 322 14.59 18.00 9.67
C ALA A 322 15.66 18.44 8.65
N SER A 323 16.83 17.79 8.63
CA SER A 323 17.93 18.04 7.69
C SER A 323 17.73 17.42 6.30
N ARG A 324 16.64 16.68 6.07
CA ARG A 324 16.36 15.94 4.81
C ARG A 324 17.53 15.04 4.38
N SER A 325 18.07 14.26 5.32
CA SER A 325 19.15 13.31 5.05
C SER A 325 18.72 12.29 4.00
N PRO A 326 19.59 11.92 3.03
CA PRO A 326 19.26 10.90 2.04
C PRO A 326 18.92 9.55 2.68
N ARG A 327 18.00 8.82 2.06
CA ARG A 327 17.54 7.48 2.44
C ARG A 327 18.00 6.46 1.43
N ILE A 328 18.31 5.26 1.92
CA ILE A 328 18.61 4.10 1.08
C ILE A 328 17.39 3.20 1.09
N ASN A 329 16.86 2.87 -0.09
CA ASN A 329 15.82 1.88 -0.27
C ASN A 329 16.42 0.64 -0.91
N ALA A 330 15.99 -0.53 -0.44
CA ALA A 330 16.40 -1.82 -0.98
C ALA A 330 15.20 -2.75 -1.07
N THR A 331 15.02 -3.40 -2.21
CA THR A 331 14.01 -4.44 -2.39
C THR A 331 14.62 -5.60 -3.14
N PHE A 332 14.46 -6.78 -2.55
CA PHE A 332 14.93 -8.03 -3.12
C PHE A 332 13.73 -8.95 -3.29
N SER A 333 13.56 -9.50 -4.48
CA SER A 333 12.57 -10.52 -4.78
C SER A 333 13.26 -11.77 -5.29
N TYR A 334 12.80 -12.93 -4.83
CA TYR A 334 13.25 -14.23 -5.30
C TYR A 334 12.04 -15.12 -5.57
N GLN A 335 11.90 -15.60 -6.80
CA GLN A 335 10.81 -16.46 -7.23
C GLN A 335 11.35 -17.85 -7.54
N LEU A 336 10.90 -18.83 -6.76
CA LEU A 336 11.14 -20.25 -7.00
C LEU A 336 10.10 -20.76 -7.99
N ASN A 337 10.21 -20.42 -9.28
CA ASN A 337 9.50 -21.07 -10.40
C ASN A 337 10.07 -20.56 -11.73
#